data_AF-A0A522V491-F1
#
_entry.id   AF-A0A522V491-F1
#
_cell.length_a   1.000
_cell.length_b   1.000
_cell.length_c   1.000
_cell.angle_alpha   90.00
_cell.angle_beta   90.00
_cell.angle_gamma   90.00
#
_symmetry.space_group_name_H-M   'P 1'
#
loop_
_entity.id
_entity.type
_entity.pdbx_description
1 polymer ?
#
loop_
_entity_poly.entity_id
_entity_poly.type
_entity_poly.pdbx_seq_one_letter_code
_entity_poly.pdbx_strand_id
1 'polypeptide(L)'
;MNGKMQHDEISLKLLDNIAKEPQTTQRTLADDLGIALGLVNAYLKRLCKKGYIKITTLPRNRIKYIITPKGFAEKTKLTYTYMHYSLEYFKEARQKMEDAYKTMIENGCKTVLIWGDGELAELCYISTRGLPLSVVGIVGGQRIENGFFGHDIYSVEDVKGLSFDAVIVASIEDGILETIREHGVVPESIYSL
;
A
#
# COMPACT_ATOMS: atom_id res chain seq x y z
N MET A 1 -11.66 -13.03 -1.24
CA MET A 1 -10.78 -12.88 -0.05
C MET A 1 -10.59 -11.42 0.38
N ASN A 2 -10.63 -10.43 -0.53
CA ASN A 2 -10.43 -9.00 -0.23
C ASN A 2 -11.33 -8.40 0.86
N GLY A 3 -12.63 -8.73 0.91
CA GLY A 3 -13.54 -8.08 1.87
C GLY A 3 -13.24 -8.39 3.35
N LYS A 4 -12.79 -9.61 3.66
CA LYS A 4 -12.46 -9.99 5.05
C LYS A 4 -11.20 -9.30 5.55
N MET A 5 -10.14 -9.27 4.72
CA MET A 5 -8.90 -8.56 5.04
C MET A 5 -9.16 -7.07 5.27
N GLN A 6 -9.96 -6.43 4.42
CA GLN A 6 -10.33 -5.02 4.59
C GLN A 6 -11.10 -4.78 5.91
N HIS A 7 -12.02 -5.66 6.28
CA HIS A 7 -12.73 -5.58 7.58
C HIS A 7 -11.80 -5.74 8.78
N ASP A 8 -10.82 -6.64 8.68
CA ASP A 8 -9.86 -6.92 9.74
C ASP A 8 -8.85 -5.77 9.89
N GLU A 9 -8.41 -5.17 8.78
CA GLU A 9 -7.54 -4.00 8.74
C GLU A 9 -8.21 -2.76 9.37
N ILE A 10 -9.46 -2.46 8.99
CA ILE A 10 -10.21 -1.35 9.61
C ILE A 10 -10.38 -1.59 11.11
N SER A 11 -10.66 -2.84 11.52
CA SER A 11 -10.78 -3.18 12.94
C SER A 11 -9.47 -3.01 13.69
N LEU A 12 -8.35 -3.42 13.09
CA LEU A 12 -7.01 -3.25 13.64
C LEU A 12 -6.66 -1.76 13.80
N LYS A 13 -6.85 -0.96 12.75
CA LYS A 13 -6.60 0.49 12.77
C LYS A 13 -7.44 1.21 13.82
N LEU A 14 -8.72 0.85 13.98
CA LEU A 14 -9.57 1.41 15.03
C LEU A 14 -9.11 1.04 16.43
N LEU A 15 -8.77 -0.24 16.67
CA LEU A 15 -8.26 -0.69 17.96
C LEU A 15 -6.91 -0.04 18.30
N ASP A 16 -6.06 0.19 17.29
CA ASP A 16 -4.78 0.88 17.48
C ASP A 16 -4.97 2.36 17.85
N ASN A 17 -5.80 3.08 17.10
CA ASN A 17 -6.12 4.48 17.38
C ASN A 17 -6.78 4.66 18.75
N ILE A 18 -7.74 3.80 19.12
CA ILE A 18 -8.40 3.86 20.44
C ILE A 18 -7.41 3.57 21.57
N ALA A 19 -6.46 2.64 21.36
CA ALA A 19 -5.45 2.33 22.36
C ALA A 19 -4.47 3.50 22.57
N LYS A 20 -4.16 4.26 21.51
CA LYS A 20 -3.27 5.43 21.56
C LYS A 20 -3.98 6.67 22.10
N GLU A 21 -5.17 6.99 21.58
CA GLU A 21 -5.96 8.17 21.94
C GLU A 21 -7.42 7.80 22.30
N PRO A 22 -7.68 7.46 23.57
CA PRO A 22 -9.00 7.06 24.05
C PRO A 22 -10.10 8.14 23.92
N GLN A 23 -9.75 9.43 23.81
CA GLN A 23 -10.72 10.53 23.69
C GLN A 23 -10.88 11.04 22.25
N THR A 24 -10.47 10.25 21.25
CA THR A 24 -10.67 10.56 19.84
C THR A 24 -12.16 10.69 19.47
N THR A 25 -12.45 11.44 18.40
CA THR A 25 -13.80 11.56 17.87
C THR A 25 -14.03 10.59 16.71
N GLN A 26 -15.28 10.26 16.40
CA GLN A 26 -15.58 9.45 15.20
C GLN A 26 -15.10 10.13 13.92
N ARG A 27 -15.11 11.48 13.87
CA ARG A 27 -14.64 12.24 12.72
C ARG A 27 -13.12 12.13 12.56
N THR A 28 -12.38 12.31 13.64
CA THR A 28 -10.92 12.09 13.67
C THR A 28 -10.58 10.67 13.19
N LEU A 29 -11.27 9.65 13.72
CA LEU A 29 -11.11 8.26 13.26
C LEU A 29 -11.48 8.06 11.78
N ALA A 30 -12.43 8.82 11.25
CA ALA A 30 -12.82 8.74 9.85
C ALA A 30 -11.74 9.32 8.94
N ASP A 31 -11.21 10.48 9.32
CA ASP A 31 -10.15 11.19 8.62
C ASP A 31 -8.85 10.35 8.63
N ASP A 32 -8.46 9.83 9.79
CA ASP A 32 -7.26 9.00 9.95
C ASP A 32 -7.31 7.68 9.15
N LEU A 33 -8.51 7.10 8.99
CA LEU A 33 -8.70 5.86 8.25
C LEU A 33 -9.08 6.07 6.78
N GLY A 34 -9.36 7.30 6.35
CA GLY A 34 -9.84 7.60 5.00
C GLY A 34 -11.19 6.95 4.68
N ILE A 35 -12.07 6.76 5.66
CA ILE A 35 -13.38 6.11 5.48
C ILE A 35 -14.54 7.00 5.95
N ALA A 36 -15.74 6.73 5.44
CA ALA A 36 -16.93 7.48 5.85
C ALA A 36 -17.21 7.36 7.36
N LEU A 37 -17.65 8.47 7.98
CA LEU A 37 -18.04 8.55 9.40
C LEU A 37 -19.06 7.48 9.80
N GLY A 38 -20.02 7.20 8.92
CA GLY A 38 -21.04 6.15 9.15
C GLY A 38 -20.43 4.76 9.28
N LEU A 39 -19.36 4.49 8.51
CA LEU A 39 -18.62 3.23 8.58
C LEU A 39 -17.86 3.13 9.90
N VAL A 40 -17.17 4.20 10.33
CA VAL A 40 -16.54 4.27 11.65
C VAL A 40 -17.55 3.93 12.75
N ASN A 41 -18.72 4.58 12.76
CA ASN A 41 -19.75 4.34 13.77
C ASN A 41 -20.23 2.88 13.76
N ALA A 42 -20.44 2.29 12.58
CA ALA A 42 -20.84 0.88 12.44
C ALA A 42 -19.76 -0.06 13.01
N TYR A 43 -18.49 0.19 12.73
CA TYR A 43 -17.39 -0.61 13.27
C TYR A 43 -17.22 -0.42 14.78
N LEU A 44 -17.31 0.80 15.31
CA LEU A 44 -17.26 1.03 16.75
C LEU A 44 -18.37 0.28 17.49
N LYS A 45 -19.61 0.33 16.97
CA LYS A 45 -20.72 -0.47 17.51
C LYS A 45 -20.43 -1.98 17.44
N ARG A 46 -19.85 -2.45 16.34
CA ARG A 46 -19.45 -3.86 16.16
C ARG A 46 -18.37 -4.29 17.16
N LEU A 47 -17.31 -3.49 17.33
CA LEU A 47 -16.24 -3.73 18.30
C LEU A 47 -16.78 -3.73 19.74
N CYS A 48 -17.69 -2.81 20.05
CA CYS A 48 -18.38 -2.76 21.33
C CYS A 48 -19.23 -4.02 21.57
N LYS A 49 -20.04 -4.43 20.59
CA LYS A 49 -20.87 -5.65 20.64
C LYS A 49 -20.02 -6.91 20.83
N LYS A 50 -18.84 -6.99 20.20
CA LYS A 50 -17.88 -8.10 20.39
C LYS A 50 -17.19 -8.08 21.76
N GLY A 51 -17.34 -6.99 22.52
CA GLY A 51 -16.71 -6.78 23.82
C GLY A 51 -15.24 -6.36 23.73
N TYR A 52 -14.78 -5.88 22.57
CA TYR A 52 -13.40 -5.45 22.36
C TYR A 52 -13.14 -4.03 22.87
N ILE A 53 -14.17 -3.18 22.84
CA ILE A 53 -14.12 -1.83 23.39
C ILE A 53 -15.32 -1.59 24.30
N LYS A 54 -15.17 -0.65 25.22
CA LYS A 54 -16.26 -0.02 25.97
C LYS A 54 -16.34 1.45 25.55
N ILE A 55 -17.57 1.96 25.45
CA ILE A 55 -17.85 3.36 25.18
C ILE A 55 -18.38 3.97 26.47
N THR A 56 -17.78 5.08 26.89
CA THR A 56 -18.18 5.77 28.12
C THR A 56 -18.32 7.26 27.85
N THR A 57 -19.37 7.87 28.41
CA THR A 57 -19.56 9.31 28.35
C THR A 57 -18.87 9.97 29.55
N LEU A 58 -17.99 10.92 29.25
CA LEU A 58 -17.32 11.79 30.22
C LEU A 58 -18.14 13.08 30.43
N PRO A 59 -17.86 13.83 31.52
CA PRO A 59 -18.44 15.15 31.71
C PRO A 59 -18.24 16.07 30.50
N ARG A 60 -19.22 16.97 30.31
CA ARG A 60 -19.33 17.84 29.12
C ARG A 60 -19.64 17.08 27.82
N ASN A 61 -20.37 15.97 27.90
CA ASN A 61 -20.81 15.16 26.76
C ASN A 61 -19.68 14.66 25.86
N ARG A 62 -18.49 14.44 26.41
CA ARG A 62 -17.35 13.88 25.68
C ARG A 62 -17.42 12.36 25.67
N ILE A 63 -16.99 11.72 24.60
CA ILE A 63 -16.94 10.26 24.50
C ILE A 63 -15.52 9.77 24.79
N LYS A 64 -15.41 8.65 25.50
CA LYS A 64 -14.16 7.91 25.71
C LYS A 64 -14.34 6.47 25.26
N TYR A 65 -13.44 6.01 24.41
CA TYR A 65 -13.32 4.63 23.97
C TYR A 65 -12.25 3.93 24.80
N ILE A 66 -12.57 2.79 25.40
CA ILE A 66 -11.64 2.03 26.25
C ILE A 66 -11.52 0.63 25.68
N ILE A 67 -10.31 0.24 25.29
CA ILE A 67 -10.04 -1.14 24.88
C ILE A 67 -10.12 -2.08 26.10
N THR A 68 -10.80 -3.21 25.94
CA THR A 68 -10.90 -4.23 26.99
C THR A 68 -9.72 -5.21 26.90
N PRO A 69 -9.47 -6.06 27.93
CA PRO A 69 -8.50 -7.15 27.80
C PRO A 69 -8.76 -8.06 26.60
N LYS A 70 -10.04 -8.33 26.30
CA LYS A 70 -10.45 -9.09 25.10
C LYS A 70 -10.13 -8.33 23.81
N GLY A 71 -10.30 -7.01 23.79
CA GLY A 71 -9.92 -6.17 22.65
C GLY A 71 -8.42 -6.08 22.43
N PHE A 72 -7.61 -6.06 23.50
CA PHE A 72 -6.16 -6.15 23.40
C PHE A 72 -5.73 -7.50 22.78
N ALA A 73 -6.30 -8.61 23.23
CA ALA A 73 -6.02 -9.93 22.66
C ALA A 73 -6.38 -9.98 21.15
N GLU A 74 -7.54 -9.43 20.78
CA GLU A 74 -7.93 -9.36 19.35
C GLU A 74 -7.01 -8.44 18.56
N LYS A 75 -6.63 -7.27 19.08
CA LYS A 75 -5.66 -6.37 18.45
C LYS A 75 -4.36 -7.11 18.15
N THR A 76 -3.79 -7.80 19.14
CA THR A 76 -2.58 -8.61 18.97
C THR A 76 -2.74 -9.68 17.90
N LYS A 77 -3.86 -10.40 17.89
CA LYS A 77 -4.16 -11.40 16.87
C LYS A 77 -4.22 -10.80 15.47
N LEU A 78 -4.95 -9.68 15.31
CA LEU A 78 -5.05 -8.97 14.04
C LEU A 78 -3.71 -8.44 13.57
N THR A 79 -2.87 -7.90 14.47
CA THR A 79 -1.50 -7.48 14.16
C THR A 79 -0.67 -8.65 13.65
N TYR A 80 -0.69 -9.79 14.35
CA TYR A 80 0.05 -10.98 13.91
C TYR A 80 -0.40 -11.45 12.53
N THR A 81 -1.71 -11.52 12.31
CA THR A 81 -2.29 -11.90 11.02
C THR A 81 -1.89 -10.92 9.91
N TYR A 82 -1.96 -9.61 10.16
CA TYR A 82 -1.52 -8.59 9.22
C TYR A 82 -0.03 -8.77 8.86
N MET A 83 0.84 -8.87 9.87
CA MET A 83 2.28 -9.08 9.64
C MET A 83 2.57 -10.35 8.83
N HIS A 84 1.88 -11.45 9.14
CA HIS A 84 2.04 -12.69 8.38
C HIS A 84 1.68 -12.51 6.90
N TYR A 85 0.53 -11.89 6.61
CA TYR A 85 0.12 -11.62 5.24
C TYR A 85 1.05 -10.65 4.52
N SER A 86 1.49 -9.58 5.19
CA SER A 86 2.45 -8.64 4.61
C SER A 86 3.77 -9.33 4.26
N LEU A 87 4.28 -10.20 5.12
CA LEU A 87 5.52 -10.94 4.85
C LEU A 87 5.38 -11.89 3.66
N GLU A 88 4.29 -12.65 3.58
CA GLU A 88 4.05 -13.53 2.43
C GLU A 88 3.88 -12.74 1.14
N TYR A 89 3.14 -11.62 1.20
CA TYR A 89 3.01 -10.70 0.07
C TYR A 89 4.37 -10.19 -0.43
N PHE A 90 5.25 -9.72 0.46
CA PHE A 90 6.58 -9.25 0.06
C PHE A 90 7.46 -10.37 -0.51
N LYS A 91 7.34 -11.59 0.01
CA LYS A 91 8.05 -12.75 -0.56
C LYS A 91 7.58 -13.06 -1.98
N GLU A 92 6.26 -13.08 -2.20
CA GLU A 92 5.67 -13.31 -3.52
C GLU A 92 6.08 -12.21 -4.51
N ALA A 93 5.97 -10.95 -4.11
CA ALA A 93 6.38 -9.81 -4.93
C ALA A 93 7.88 -9.90 -5.29
N ARG A 94 8.72 -10.27 -4.32
CA ARG A 94 10.15 -10.45 -4.56
C ARG A 94 10.43 -11.55 -5.58
N GLN A 95 9.78 -12.71 -5.46
CA GLN A 95 9.98 -13.81 -6.41
C GLN A 95 9.60 -13.38 -7.83
N LYS A 96 8.44 -12.75 -8.01
CA LYS A 96 7.98 -12.28 -9.31
C LYS A 96 8.90 -11.20 -9.90
N MET A 97 9.44 -10.33 -9.05
CA MET A 97 10.40 -9.32 -9.46
C MET A 97 11.72 -9.93 -9.94
N GLU A 98 12.23 -10.94 -9.23
CA GLU A 98 13.44 -11.67 -9.64
C GLU A 98 13.21 -12.38 -11.00
N ASP A 99 12.05 -13.00 -11.20
CA ASP A 99 11.68 -13.64 -12.46
C ASP A 99 11.51 -12.63 -13.61
N ALA A 100 10.91 -11.46 -13.33
CA ALA A 100 10.76 -10.37 -14.29
C ALA A 100 12.13 -9.84 -14.73
N TYR A 101 13.03 -9.54 -13.80
CA TYR A 101 14.37 -9.06 -14.13
C TYR A 101 15.19 -10.08 -14.88
N LYS A 102 15.10 -11.35 -14.52
CA LYS A 102 15.77 -12.42 -15.27
C LYS A 102 15.31 -12.43 -16.74
N THR A 103 14.00 -12.36 -16.96
CA THR A 103 13.40 -12.35 -18.29
C THR A 103 13.83 -11.09 -19.09
N MET A 104 13.85 -9.92 -18.45
CA MET A 104 14.35 -8.68 -19.07
C MET A 104 15.81 -8.82 -19.54
N ILE A 105 16.67 -9.39 -18.69
CA ILE A 105 18.09 -9.58 -19.01
C ILE A 105 18.26 -10.58 -20.16
N GLU A 106 17.50 -11.68 -20.16
CA GLU A 106 17.50 -12.67 -21.25
C GLU A 106 17.04 -12.06 -22.58
N ASN A 107 16.12 -11.10 -22.53
CA ASN A 107 15.66 -10.32 -23.69
C ASN A 107 16.61 -9.17 -24.08
N GLY A 108 17.72 -8.99 -23.37
CA GLY A 108 18.74 -7.98 -23.67
C GLY A 108 18.37 -6.55 -23.24
N CYS A 109 17.36 -6.38 -22.40
CA CYS A 109 17.01 -5.08 -21.81
C CYS A 109 18.17 -4.56 -20.95
N LYS A 110 18.44 -3.25 -21.03
CA LYS A 110 19.48 -2.56 -20.25
C LYS A 110 18.92 -1.44 -19.41
N THR A 111 17.79 -0.89 -19.80
CA THR A 111 17.17 0.26 -19.16
C THR A 111 15.74 -0.07 -18.75
N VAL A 112 15.39 0.22 -17.50
CA VAL A 112 14.08 -0.10 -16.92
C VAL A 112 13.43 1.16 -16.34
N LEU A 113 12.15 1.33 -16.62
CA LEU A 113 11.29 2.31 -15.97
C LEU A 113 10.45 1.59 -14.90
N ILE A 114 10.38 2.14 -13.69
CA ILE A 114 9.56 1.57 -12.61
C ILE A 114 8.23 2.32 -12.56
N TRP A 115 7.11 1.61 -12.69
CA TRP A 115 5.78 2.20 -12.65
C TRP A 115 5.14 2.02 -11.27
N GLY A 116 4.93 3.13 -10.57
CA GLY A 116 4.54 3.21 -9.17
C GLY A 116 5.66 3.81 -8.31
N ASP A 117 5.29 4.56 -7.25
CA ASP A 117 6.20 5.27 -6.35
C ASP A 117 6.08 4.80 -4.88
N GLY A 118 5.47 3.64 -4.65
CA GLY A 118 5.29 3.03 -3.34
C GLY A 118 6.39 2.04 -2.93
N GLU A 119 6.12 1.27 -1.85
CA GLU A 119 7.09 0.34 -1.25
C GLU A 119 7.59 -0.75 -2.23
N LEU A 120 6.73 -1.24 -3.12
CA LEU A 120 7.16 -2.19 -4.16
C LEU A 120 8.14 -1.56 -5.15
N ALA A 121 7.96 -0.28 -5.49
CA ALA A 121 8.88 0.42 -6.38
C ALA A 121 10.25 0.56 -5.73
N GLU A 122 10.30 0.75 -4.41
CA GLU A 122 11.56 0.85 -3.66
C GLU A 122 12.27 -0.50 -3.69
N LEU A 123 11.52 -1.59 -3.48
CA LEU A 123 12.05 -2.94 -3.57
C LEU A 123 12.60 -3.23 -4.97
N CYS A 124 11.84 -2.93 -6.02
CA CYS A 124 12.28 -2.99 -7.42
C CYS A 124 13.60 -2.26 -7.60
N TYR A 125 13.64 -0.97 -7.25
CA TYR A 125 14.83 -0.15 -7.39
C TYR A 125 16.05 -0.76 -6.67
N ILE A 126 15.90 -1.15 -5.41
CA ILE A 126 17.01 -1.73 -4.62
C ILE A 126 17.49 -3.04 -5.26
N SER A 127 16.57 -3.87 -5.75
CA SER A 127 16.88 -5.17 -6.35
C SER A 127 17.52 -5.09 -7.73
N THR A 128 17.44 -3.95 -8.42
CA THR A 128 18.25 -3.72 -9.64
C THR A 128 19.74 -3.56 -9.33
N ARG A 129 20.13 -3.24 -8.08
CA ARG A 129 21.54 -3.03 -7.73
C ARG A 129 22.33 -4.33 -7.87
N GLY A 130 23.32 -4.33 -8.77
CA GLY A 130 24.15 -5.49 -9.10
C GLY A 130 23.66 -6.28 -10.31
N LEU A 131 22.53 -5.89 -10.91
CA LEU A 131 22.09 -6.39 -12.20
C LEU A 131 22.58 -5.46 -13.33
N PRO A 132 22.71 -5.95 -14.57
CA PRO A 132 23.05 -5.13 -15.73
C PRO A 132 21.84 -4.30 -16.23
N LEU A 133 21.02 -3.80 -15.31
CA LEU A 133 19.83 -2.99 -15.56
C LEU A 133 20.02 -1.61 -14.93
N SER A 134 19.78 -0.55 -15.70
CA SER A 134 19.82 0.83 -15.26
C SER A 134 18.41 1.37 -15.12
N VAL A 135 18.08 1.92 -13.95
CA VAL A 135 16.78 2.56 -13.73
C VAL A 135 16.78 3.94 -14.38
N VAL A 136 15.85 4.17 -15.31
CA VAL A 136 15.69 5.46 -16.01
C VAL A 136 14.96 6.47 -15.12
N GLY A 137 13.98 5.99 -14.37
CA GLY A 137 13.16 6.81 -13.49
C GLY A 137 11.98 6.03 -12.93
N ILE A 138 11.16 6.74 -12.18
CA ILE A 138 9.97 6.22 -11.53
C ILE A 138 8.76 6.95 -12.11
N VAL A 139 7.64 6.27 -12.32
CA VAL A 139 6.38 6.90 -12.73
C VAL A 139 5.46 6.98 -11.52
N GLY A 140 4.98 8.18 -11.21
CA GLY A 140 4.06 8.45 -10.10
C GLY A 140 2.96 9.42 -10.50
N GLY A 141 2.17 9.87 -9.51
CA GLY A 141 1.04 10.76 -9.76
C GLY A 141 1.42 12.20 -10.15
N GLN A 142 2.65 12.62 -9.85
CA GLN A 142 3.14 13.96 -10.17
C GLN A 142 4.65 13.94 -10.36
N ARG A 143 5.16 14.91 -11.13
CA ARG A 143 6.61 15.04 -11.35
C ARG A 143 7.33 15.58 -10.11
N ILE A 144 8.38 14.89 -9.69
CA ILE A 144 9.24 15.27 -8.56
C ILE A 144 10.70 15.01 -8.93
N GLU A 145 11.51 16.07 -8.97
CA GLU A 145 12.94 15.95 -9.23
C GLU A 145 13.68 15.33 -8.04
N ASN A 146 14.56 14.37 -8.29
CA ASN A 146 15.33 13.64 -7.27
C ASN A 146 14.47 13.06 -6.12
N GLY A 147 13.19 12.77 -6.39
CA GLY A 147 12.22 12.34 -5.38
C GLY A 147 12.39 10.90 -4.91
N PHE A 148 13.09 10.05 -5.66
CA PHE A 148 13.12 8.61 -5.42
C PHE A 148 14.54 8.05 -5.51
N PHE A 149 15.21 7.91 -4.36
CA PHE A 149 16.63 7.49 -4.29
C PHE A 149 17.56 8.28 -5.25
N GLY A 150 17.28 9.56 -5.47
CA GLY A 150 18.04 10.42 -6.39
C GLY A 150 17.63 10.29 -7.87
N HIS A 151 16.61 9.49 -8.19
CA HIS A 151 15.95 9.51 -9.49
C HIS A 151 14.73 10.42 -9.48
N ASP A 152 14.39 10.91 -10.67
CA ASP A 152 13.17 11.66 -10.89
C ASP A 152 11.95 10.74 -10.86
N ILE A 153 10.89 11.24 -10.23
CA ILE A 153 9.54 10.73 -10.39
C ILE A 153 8.93 11.53 -11.54
N TYR A 154 8.53 10.84 -12.59
CA TYR A 154 7.86 11.36 -13.79
C TYR A 154 6.36 11.23 -13.62
N SER A 155 5.60 12.17 -14.20
CA SER A 155 4.16 11.96 -14.33
C SER A 155 3.87 10.94 -15.43
N VAL A 156 2.65 10.42 -15.47
CA VAL A 156 2.22 9.45 -16.48
C VAL A 156 2.33 10.03 -17.91
N GLU A 157 2.16 11.35 -18.06
CA GLU A 157 2.27 12.05 -19.34
C GLU A 157 3.71 12.16 -19.85
N ASP A 158 4.69 12.23 -18.94
CA ASP A 158 6.11 12.35 -19.28
C ASP A 158 6.67 11.08 -19.95
N VAL A 159 6.01 9.92 -19.73
CA VAL A 159 6.49 8.59 -20.17
C VAL A 159 6.80 8.53 -21.67
N LYS A 160 6.00 9.22 -22.50
CA LYS A 160 6.19 9.25 -23.97
C LYS A 160 7.51 9.88 -24.40
N GLY A 161 8.11 10.73 -23.56
CA GLY A 161 9.38 11.39 -23.82
C GLY A 161 10.61 10.63 -23.33
N LEU A 162 10.42 9.50 -22.63
CA LEU A 162 11.49 8.72 -22.03
C LEU A 162 11.94 7.59 -22.96
N SER A 163 13.23 7.26 -22.90
CA SER A 163 13.80 6.10 -23.57
C SER A 163 14.12 5.03 -22.54
N PHE A 164 13.50 3.86 -22.69
CA PHE A 164 13.68 2.69 -21.84
C PHE A 164 13.41 1.42 -22.65
N ASP A 165 13.99 0.29 -22.23
CA ASP A 165 13.78 -1.01 -22.89
C ASP A 165 12.59 -1.78 -22.29
N ALA A 166 12.31 -1.56 -21.00
CA ALA A 166 11.26 -2.27 -20.27
C ALA A 166 10.61 -1.40 -19.18
N VAL A 167 9.37 -1.73 -18.82
CA VAL A 167 8.63 -1.19 -17.69
C VAL A 167 8.35 -2.32 -16.70
N ILE A 168 8.71 -2.12 -15.43
CA ILE A 168 8.26 -2.98 -14.33
C ILE A 168 7.13 -2.30 -13.57
N VAL A 169 6.00 -2.98 -13.46
CA VAL A 169 4.82 -2.48 -12.77
C VAL A 169 4.90 -2.87 -11.30
N ALA A 170 5.20 -1.88 -10.47
CA ALA A 170 5.36 -2.01 -9.03
C ALA A 170 4.13 -1.48 -8.29
N SER A 171 2.94 -1.89 -8.75
CA SER A 171 1.66 -1.48 -8.18
C SER A 171 0.63 -2.60 -8.27
N ILE A 172 -0.36 -2.57 -7.38
CA ILE A 172 -1.44 -3.55 -7.24
C ILE A 172 -2.79 -2.95 -7.69
N GLU A 173 -2.80 -1.73 -8.22
CA GLU A 173 -4.05 -1.10 -8.62
C GLU A 173 -4.60 -1.74 -9.89
N ASP A 174 -5.87 -2.11 -9.85
CA ASP A 174 -6.61 -2.59 -11.03
C ASP A 174 -6.67 -1.47 -12.09
N GLY A 175 -6.44 -1.81 -13.36
CA GLY A 175 -6.52 -0.86 -14.47
C GLY A 175 -5.19 -0.21 -14.88
N ILE A 176 -4.10 -0.47 -14.14
CA ILE A 176 -2.79 0.12 -14.45
C ILE A 176 -2.26 -0.31 -15.82
N LEU A 177 -2.51 -1.56 -16.23
CA LEU A 177 -2.04 -2.05 -17.52
C LEU A 177 -2.70 -1.31 -18.68
N GLU A 178 -3.99 -0.97 -18.56
CA GLU A 178 -4.70 -0.12 -19.51
C GLU A 178 -4.10 1.27 -19.56
N THR A 179 -3.86 1.91 -18.40
CA THR A 179 -3.22 3.23 -18.32
C THR A 179 -1.83 3.24 -18.97
N ILE A 180 -1.00 2.24 -18.69
CA ILE A 180 0.34 2.11 -19.27
C ILE A 180 0.27 2.04 -20.80
N ARG A 181 -0.68 1.27 -21.34
CA ARG A 181 -0.88 1.11 -22.79
C ARG A 181 -1.38 2.39 -23.46
N GLU A 182 -2.31 3.11 -22.84
CA GLU A 182 -2.80 4.41 -23.33
C GLU A 182 -1.69 5.46 -23.43
N HIS A 183 -0.64 5.31 -22.62
CA HIS A 183 0.52 6.20 -22.61
C HIS A 183 1.67 5.73 -23.51
N GLY A 184 1.42 4.76 -24.39
CA GLY A 184 2.30 4.43 -25.51
C GLY A 184 3.38 3.40 -25.20
N VAL A 185 3.28 2.70 -24.07
CA VAL A 185 4.19 1.59 -23.74
C VAL A 185 3.72 0.32 -24.45
N VAL A 186 4.65 -0.34 -25.15
CA VAL A 186 4.36 -1.57 -25.89
C VAL A 186 4.14 -2.76 -24.94
N PRO A 187 3.11 -3.60 -25.13
CA PRO A 187 2.78 -4.70 -24.22
C PRO A 187 3.94 -5.65 -23.92
N GLU A 188 4.80 -5.91 -24.90
CA GLU A 188 5.95 -6.82 -24.79
C GLU A 188 7.05 -6.30 -23.88
N SER A 189 7.05 -5.00 -23.59
CA SER A 189 7.99 -4.35 -22.68
C SER A 189 7.47 -4.24 -21.24
N ILE A 190 6.23 -4.68 -20.96
CA ILE A 190 5.58 -4.54 -19.64
C ILE A 190 5.73 -5.82 -18.83
N TYR A 191 6.27 -5.68 -17.63
CA TYR A 191 6.45 -6.78 -16.68
C TYR A 191 5.72 -6.45 -15.38
N SER A 192 4.75 -7.27 -14.99
CA SER A 192 3.96 -7.06 -13.76
C SER A 192 4.43 -7.98 -12.63
N LEU A 193 4.44 -7.43 -11.42
CA LEU A 193 4.50 -8.18 -10.16
C LEU A 193 3.11 -8.74 -9.79
#